data_AF-A0A1B8T374-F1
#
_entry.id   AF-A0A1B8T374-F1
#
_cell.length_a   1.000
_cell.length_b   1.000
_cell.length_c   1.000
_cell.angle_alpha   90.00
_cell.angle_beta   90.00
_cell.angle_gamma   90.00
#
_symmetry.space_group_name_H-M   'P 1'
#
loop_
_entity.id
_entity.type
_entity.pdbx_description
1 polymer ?
#
loop_
_entity_poly.entity_id
_entity_poly.type
_entity_poly.pdbx_seq_one_letter_code
_entity_poly.pdbx_strand_id
1 'polypeptide(L)'
;MNQINIEIAYALPDRYYLKSFKVDEGTMIQTAILQSGILQQFTEIDLRENKVGIYSRPAKLTDQLKDGDRIEIYRPLLADPKEIRRKRAAEQAKAAQEKAQQEKQEKE
;
A
#
# COMPACT_ATOMS: atom_id res chain seq x y z
N MET A 1 1.86 29.73 0.44
CA MET A 1 1.17 28.43 0.39
C MET A 1 0.71 28.13 1.79
N ASN A 2 -0.59 27.97 2.00
CA ASN A 2 -1.08 27.54 3.31
C ASN A 2 -0.74 26.07 3.48
N GLN A 3 -0.19 25.72 4.64
CA GLN A 3 0.04 24.34 5.02
C GLN A 3 -1.01 23.93 6.05
N ILE A 4 -1.55 22.73 5.87
CA ILE A 4 -2.49 22.10 6.78
C ILE A 4 -1.78 20.94 7.48
N ASN A 5 -2.14 20.73 8.75
CA ASN A 5 -1.65 19.61 9.53
C ASN A 5 -2.62 18.46 9.35
N ILE A 6 -2.10 17.30 8.96
CA ILE A 6 -2.89 16.09 8.80
C ILE A 6 -2.23 14.93 9.54
N GLU A 7 -3.01 13.88 9.77
CA GLU A 7 -2.55 12.64 10.38
C GLU A 7 -2.86 11.47 9.46
N ILE A 8 -1.93 10.53 9.33
CA ILE A 8 -2.18 9.24 8.71
C ILE A 8 -2.13 8.17 9.80
N ALA A 9 -3.21 7.42 9.90
CA ALA A 9 -3.37 6.26 10.75
C ALA A 9 -3.49 5.00 9.89
N TYR A 10 -2.70 3.98 10.22
CA TYR A 10 -2.80 2.65 9.64
C TYR A 10 -2.82 1.61 10.77
N ALA A 11 -3.92 0.87 10.85
CA ALA A 11 -4.16 -0.11 11.91
C ALA A 11 -3.78 -1.52 11.42
N LEU A 12 -2.68 -2.05 11.93
CA LEU A 12 -2.25 -3.43 11.76
C LEU A 12 -2.78 -4.28 12.95
N PRO A 13 -2.90 -5.60 12.81
CA PRO A 13 -3.38 -6.46 13.89
C PRO A 13 -2.48 -6.40 15.14
N ASP A 14 -1.17 -6.27 14.94
CA ASP A 14 -0.20 -6.29 16.04
C ASP A 14 0.33 -4.90 16.41
N ARG A 15 0.08 -3.87 15.58
CA ARG A 15 0.69 -2.54 15.70
C ARG A 15 -0.24 -1.46 15.16
N TYR A 16 -0.10 -0.24 15.66
CA TYR A 16 -0.70 0.93 15.03
C TYR A 16 0.41 1.83 14.48
N TYR A 17 0.20 2.39 13.31
CA TYR A 17 1.06 3.41 12.74
C TYR A 17 0.27 4.71 12.73
N LEU A 18 0.78 5.73 13.39
CA LEU A 18 0.22 7.07 13.40
C LEU A 18 1.34 8.07 13.11
N LYS A 19 1.17 8.88 12.08
CA LYS A 19 2.15 9.89 11.70
C LYS A 19 1.44 11.20 11.36
N SER A 20 1.80 12.26 12.06
CA SER A 20 1.38 13.62 11.76
C SER A 20 2.41 14.31 10.86
N PHE A 21 1.93 15.04 9.85
CA PHE A 21 2.78 15.81 8.95
C PHE A 21 2.01 16.96 8.30
N LYS A 22 2.75 17.89 7.69
CA LYS A 22 2.21 19.07 7.02
C LYS A 22 2.16 18.83 5.52
N VAL A 23 1.04 19.19 4.91
CA VAL A 23 0.84 19.20 3.46
C VAL A 23 0.28 20.54 3.01
N ASP A 24 0.36 20.83 1.72
CA ASP A 24 -0.25 22.03 1.19
C ASP A 24 -1.79 21.94 1.26
N GLU A 25 -2.43 23.07 1.52
CA GLU A 25 -3.88 23.18 1.51
C GLU A 25 -4.45 22.77 0.14
N GLY A 26 -5.50 21.94 0.14
CA GLY A 26 -6.07 21.37 -1.08
C GLY A 26 -5.35 20.13 -1.62
N THR A 27 -4.35 19.60 -0.89
CA THR A 27 -3.73 18.31 -1.21
C THR A 27 -4.77 17.20 -1.15
N MET A 28 -4.73 16.30 -2.13
CA MET A 28 -5.61 15.13 -2.16
C MET A 28 -5.13 14.04 -1.19
N ILE A 29 -6.07 13.23 -0.69
CA ILE A 29 -5.77 12.05 0.15
C ILE A 29 -4.67 11.18 -0.47
N GLN A 30 -4.78 10.87 -1.78
CA GLN A 30 -3.79 10.06 -2.47
C GLN A 30 -2.38 10.64 -2.39
N THR A 31 -2.25 11.95 -2.64
CA THR A 31 -0.97 12.65 -2.63
C THR A 31 -0.38 12.71 -1.23
N ALA A 32 -1.20 12.95 -0.20
CA ALA A 32 -0.75 12.92 1.18
C ALA A 32 -0.21 11.53 1.58
N ILE A 33 -0.90 10.46 1.18
CA ILE A 33 -0.44 9.08 1.43
C ILE A 33 0.90 8.82 0.73
N LEU A 34 1.05 9.24 -0.53
CA LEU A 34 2.31 9.13 -1.27
C LEU A 34 3.45 9.91 -0.58
N GLN A 35 3.19 11.15 -0.16
CA GLN A 35 4.17 11.98 0.55
C GLN A 35 4.57 11.42 1.92
N SER A 36 3.65 10.73 2.60
CA SER A 36 3.92 10.15 3.92
C SER A 36 4.98 9.05 3.90
N GLY A 37 5.21 8.44 2.72
CA GLY A 37 6.12 7.31 2.53
C GLY A 37 5.55 5.98 3.01
N ILE A 38 4.30 5.92 3.48
CA ILE A 38 3.74 4.71 4.08
C ILE A 38 3.69 3.53 3.10
N LEU A 39 3.52 3.78 1.80
CA LEU A 39 3.54 2.76 0.75
C LEU A 39 4.93 2.14 0.55
N GLN A 40 5.99 2.89 0.85
CA GLN A 40 7.37 2.39 0.78
C GLN A 40 7.71 1.57 2.03
N GLN A 41 7.15 1.97 3.18
CA GLN A 41 7.35 1.27 4.45
C GLN A 41 6.51 -0.01 4.57
N PHE A 42 5.29 0.00 4.01
CA PHE A 42 4.34 -1.10 4.02
C PHE A 42 3.93 -1.43 2.58
N THR A 43 4.67 -2.35 1.96
CA THR A 43 4.40 -2.83 0.60
C THR A 43 3.11 -3.65 0.46
N GLU A 44 2.44 -3.95 1.58
CA GLU A 44 1.14 -4.62 1.63
C GLU A 44 -0.05 -3.67 1.40
N ILE A 45 0.16 -2.36 1.45
CA ILE A 45 -0.89 -1.37 1.23
C ILE A 45 -1.06 -1.14 -0.28
N ASP A 46 -2.22 -1.48 -0.83
CA ASP A 46 -2.62 -1.09 -2.19
C ASP A 46 -3.79 -0.12 -2.12
N LEU A 47 -3.57 1.14 -2.51
CA LEU A 47 -4.62 2.17 -2.53
C LEU A 47 -5.79 1.86 -3.47
N ARG A 48 -5.65 0.88 -4.37
CA ARG A 48 -6.75 0.42 -5.23
C ARG A 48 -7.74 -0.47 -4.49
N GLU A 49 -7.26 -1.23 -3.51
CA GLU A 49 -8.07 -2.20 -2.74
C GLU A 49 -8.37 -1.70 -1.32
N ASN A 50 -7.42 -0.99 -0.72
CA ASN A 50 -7.56 -0.39 0.60
C ASN A 50 -8.61 0.71 0.58
N LYS A 51 -9.63 0.55 1.42
CA LYS A 51 -10.55 1.66 1.72
C LYS A 51 -9.83 2.70 2.57
N VAL A 52 -10.07 3.96 2.26
CA VAL A 52 -9.60 5.09 3.04
C VAL A 52 -10.78 5.84 3.63
N GLY A 53 -10.58 6.41 4.80
CA GLY A 53 -11.56 7.26 5.46
C GLY A 53 -10.91 8.45 6.13
N ILE A 54 -11.73 9.45 6.46
CA ILE A 54 -11.35 10.57 7.32
C ILE A 54 -12.26 10.53 8.55
N TYR A 55 -11.69 10.43 9.76
CA TYR A 55 -12.44 10.36 11.02
C TYR A 55 -13.66 9.42 10.97
N SER A 56 -13.43 8.12 10.74
CA SER A 56 -14.48 7.10 10.60
C SER A 56 -15.53 7.36 9.49
N ARG A 57 -15.30 8.32 8.58
CA ARG A 57 -16.14 8.53 7.39
C ARG A 57 -15.42 8.02 6.14
N PRO A 58 -16.10 7.27 5.27
CA PRO A 58 -15.50 6.86 4.00
C PRO A 58 -15.18 8.10 3.15
N ALA A 59 -13.97 8.16 2.61
CA ALA A 59 -13.51 9.26 1.76
C ALA A 59 -12.93 8.73 0.46
N LYS A 60 -12.91 9.55 -0.59
CA LYS A 60 -12.29 9.19 -1.87
C LYS A 60 -10.86 9.65 -1.89
N LEU A 61 -10.01 8.92 -2.60
CA LEU A 61 -8.61 9.29 -2.83
C LEU A 61 -8.43 10.67 -3.48
N THR A 62 -9.43 11.12 -4.22
CA THR A 62 -9.49 12.43 -4.91
C THR A 62 -9.99 13.56 -4.02
N ASP A 63 -10.51 13.26 -2.82
CA ASP A 63 -11.01 14.30 -1.93
C ASP A 63 -9.87 15.14 -1.39
N GLN A 64 -10.13 16.45 -1.23
CA GLN A 64 -9.18 17.40 -0.68
C GLN A 64 -9.17 17.33 0.84
N LEU A 65 -7.97 17.38 1.39
CA LEU A 65 -7.74 17.40 2.83
C LEU A 65 -7.90 18.80 3.41
N LYS A 66 -8.31 18.84 4.67
CA LYS A 66 -8.45 20.03 5.50
C LYS A 66 -7.53 19.94 6.71
N ASP A 67 -7.29 21.10 7.33
CA ASP A 67 -6.51 21.18 8.57
C ASP A 67 -7.16 20.36 9.68
N GLY A 68 -6.36 19.51 10.33
CA GLY A 68 -6.78 18.58 11.37
C GLY A 68 -7.34 17.25 10.87
N ASP A 69 -7.39 17.00 9.56
CA ASP A 69 -7.91 15.74 9.03
C ASP A 69 -7.02 14.55 9.39
N ARG A 70 -7.66 13.46 9.81
CA ARG A 70 -7.02 12.17 10.07
C ARG A 70 -7.45 11.15 9.03
N ILE A 71 -6.51 10.80 8.16
CA ILE A 71 -6.66 9.77 7.14
C ILE A 71 -6.45 8.41 7.80
N GLU A 72 -7.47 7.57 7.74
CA GLU A 72 -7.42 6.18 8.20
C GLU A 72 -7.36 5.26 6.98
N ILE A 73 -6.30 4.44 6.91
CA ILE A 73 -6.15 3.42 5.89
C ILE A 73 -6.65 2.09 6.46
N TYR A 74 -7.76 1.58 5.92
CA TYR A 74 -8.32 0.28 6.30
C TYR A 74 -7.62 -0.86 5.54
N ARG A 75 -7.58 -2.04 6.15
CA ARG A 75 -7.08 -3.24 5.51
C ARG A 75 -8.08 -3.72 4.45
N PRO A 76 -7.61 -4.15 3.26
CA PRO A 76 -8.48 -4.84 2.33
C PRO A 76 -8.92 -6.16 2.97
N LEU A 77 -10.15 -6.58 2.68
CA LEU A 77 -10.58 -7.93 3.02
C LEU A 77 -9.73 -8.89 2.18
N LEU A 78 -9.15 -9.90 2.84
CA LEU A 78 -8.20 -10.86 2.27
C LEU A 78 -8.88 -11.73 1.18
N ALA A 79 -9.14 -11.15 0.02
CA ALA A 79 -9.78 -11.85 -1.09
C ALA A 79 -9.56 -11.12 -2.41
N ASP A 80 -8.32 -11.08 -2.91
CA ASP A 80 -8.10 -10.94 -4.36
C ASP A 80 -7.17 -12.05 -4.94
N PRO A 81 -7.76 -13.12 -5.50
CA PRO A 81 -7.07 -14.33 -5.99
C PRO A 81 -6.11 -14.15 -7.17
N LYS A 82 -5.95 -12.93 -7.71
CA LYS A 82 -5.26 -12.69 -9.00
C LYS A 82 -3.75 -12.49 -8.89
N GLU A 83 -3.24 -11.87 -7.82
CA GLU A 83 -1.81 -11.61 -7.68
C GLU A 83 -1.02 -12.82 -7.16
N ILE A 84 -1.62 -13.63 -6.29
CA ILE A 84 -1.04 -14.92 -5.86
C ILE A 84 -0.80 -15.83 -7.06
N ARG A 85 -1.70 -15.80 -8.06
CA ARG A 85 -1.57 -16.59 -9.29
C ARG A 85 -0.42 -16.12 -10.18
N ARG A 86 -0.09 -14.81 -10.20
CA ARG A 86 1.00 -14.26 -11.02
C ARG A 86 2.37 -14.57 -10.43
N LYS A 87 2.53 -14.43 -9.10
CA LYS A 87 3.80 -14.78 -8.42
C LYS A 87 4.09 -16.29 -8.46
N ARG A 88 3.07 -17.14 -8.26
CA ARG A 88 3.24 -18.61 -8.36
C ARG A 88 3.62 -19.10 -9.77
N ALA A 89 3.06 -18.48 -10.82
CA ALA A 89 3.40 -18.83 -12.19
C ALA A 89 4.87 -18.47 -12.54
N ALA A 90 5.37 -17.35 -12.01
CA ALA A 90 6.76 -16.93 -12.21
C ALA A 90 7.76 -17.85 -11.47
N GLU A 91 7.44 -18.31 -10.27
CA GLU A 91 8.29 -19.24 -9.51
C GLU A 91 8.40 -20.63 -10.15
N GLN A 92 7.29 -21.19 -10.67
CA GLN A 92 7.31 -22.50 -11.33
C GLN A 92 8.12 -22.49 -12.65
N ALA A 93 8.07 -21.39 -13.40
CA ALA A 93 8.86 -21.23 -14.62
C ALA A 93 10.36 -21.17 -14.33
N LYS A 94 10.77 -20.51 -13.23
CA LYS A 94 12.17 -20.42 -12.80
C LYS A 94 12.73 -21.77 -12.34
N ALA A 95 11.96 -22.49 -11.51
CA ALA A 95 12.37 -23.81 -11.00
C ALA A 95 12.52 -24.87 -12.12
N ALA A 96 11.75 -24.76 -13.20
CA ALA A 96 11.89 -25.64 -14.37
C ALA A 96 13.15 -25.32 -15.20
N GLN A 97 13.55 -24.05 -15.29
CA GLN A 97 14.77 -23.65 -16.00
C GLN A 97 16.04 -24.03 -15.23
N GLU A 98 16.03 -23.91 -13.91
CA GLU A 98 17.19 -24.27 -13.06
C GLU A 98 17.45 -25.79 -13.06
N LYS A 99 16.40 -26.63 -13.03
CA LYS A 99 16.55 -28.09 -13.16
C LYS A 99 17.09 -28.51 -14.53
N ALA A 100 16.63 -27.88 -15.60
CA ALA A 100 17.10 -28.17 -16.96
C ALA A 100 18.55 -27.71 -17.21
N GLN A 101 19.07 -26.76 -16.43
CA GLN A 101 20.48 -26.37 -16.46
C GLN A 101 21.37 -27.30 -15.63
N GLN A 102 20.91 -27.76 -14.46
CA GLN A 102 21.66 -28.73 -13.65
C GLN A 102 21.82 -30.09 -14.35
N GLU A 103 20.78 -30.62 -15.00
CA GLU A 103 20.86 -31.89 -15.73
C GLU A 103 21.76 -31.83 -16.98
N LYS A 104 22.01 -30.64 -17.53
CA LYS A 104 22.94 -30.44 -18.65
C LYS A 104 24.39 -30.31 -18.19
N GLN A 105 24.62 -29.81 -16.98
CA GLN A 105 25.95 -29.64 -16.41
C GLN A 105 26.50 -30.93 -15.79
N GLU A 106 25.63 -31.87 -15.43
CA GLU A 106 26.00 -33.17 -14.84
C GLU A 106 26.25 -34.27 -15.90
N LYS A 107 25.98 -33.99 -17.18
CA LYS A 107 26.16 -34.91 -18.33
C LYS A 107 27.36 -34.56 -19.22
N GLU A 108 28.18 -33.59 -18.84
CA GLU A 108 29.44 -33.20 -19.50
C GLU A 108 30.62 -33.51 -18.57
#